data_AF-A0A958IG48-F1
#
_entry.id   AF-A0A958IG48-F1
#
_cell.length_a   1.000
_cell.length_b   1.000
_cell.length_c   1.000
_cell.angle_alpha   90.00
_cell.angle_beta   90.00
_cell.angle_gamma   90.00
#
_symmetry.space_group_name_H-M   'P 1'
#
loop_
_entity.id
_entity.type
_entity.pdbx_description
1 polymer ?
#
loop_
_entity_poly.entity_id
_entity_poly.type
_entity_poly.pdbx_seq_one_letter_code
_entity_poly.pdbx_strand_id
1 'polypeptide(L)'
;LKQETDFSKKLENYRTLSIVRYALLEAPSLLSLVLFFLSSDFFFLMISALLIFLLILIKPSRERLISELEPNPQELELLNN
;
A
#
# COMPACT_ATOMS: atom_id res chain seq x y z
N LEU A 1 27.91 -0.23 -7.18
CA LEU A 1 27.60 -1.24 -8.22
C LEU A 1 26.83 -2.46 -7.68
N LYS A 2 27.42 -3.51 -7.09
CA LYS A 2 26.67 -4.73 -6.72
C LYS A 2 25.62 -4.54 -5.60
N GLN A 3 25.88 -3.63 -4.65
CA GLN A 3 24.93 -3.29 -3.57
C GLN A 3 23.80 -2.37 -4.03
N GLU A 4 24.06 -1.37 -4.88
CA GLU A 4 23.01 -0.49 -5.44
C GLU A 4 21.97 -1.26 -6.26
N THR A 5 22.40 -2.27 -7.01
CA THR A 5 21.49 -3.12 -7.79
C THR A 5 20.60 -3.99 -6.91
N ASP A 6 21.08 -4.39 -5.72
CA ASP A 6 20.32 -5.22 -4.79
C ASP A 6 19.28 -4.39 -4.01
N PHE A 7 19.68 -3.20 -3.56
CA PHE A 7 18.79 -2.26 -2.88
C PHE A 7 17.66 -1.75 -3.79
N SER A 8 17.99 -1.38 -5.05
CA SER A 8 17.00 -0.96 -6.04
C SER A 8 15.95 -2.05 -6.29
N LYS A 9 16.38 -3.31 -6.33
CA LYS A 9 15.49 -4.47 -6.50
C LYS A 9 14.61 -4.73 -5.27
N LYS A 10 15.15 -4.53 -4.06
CA LYS A 10 14.39 -4.60 -2.81
C LYS A 10 13.27 -3.54 -2.77
N LEU A 11 13.59 -2.32 -3.21
CA LEU A 11 12.64 -1.21 -3.30
C LEU A 11 11.57 -1.45 -4.39
N GLU A 12 11.97 -1.97 -5.55
CA GLU A 12 11.04 -2.34 -6.63
C GLU A 12 10.05 -3.43 -6.18
N ASN A 13 10.54 -4.45 -5.48
CA ASN A 13 9.70 -5.50 -4.91
C ASN A 13 8.72 -4.93 -3.89
N TYR A 14 9.20 -4.06 -2.99
CA TYR A 14 8.33 -3.39 -2.02
C TYR A 14 7.21 -2.58 -2.68
N ARG A 15 7.56 -1.80 -3.72
CA ARG A 15 6.59 -1.01 -4.49
C ARG A 15 5.56 -1.92 -5.15
N THR A 16 5.99 -3.00 -5.77
CA THR A 16 5.10 -3.98 -6.42
C THR A 16 4.15 -4.61 -5.41
N LEU A 17 4.66 -5.09 -4.27
CA LEU A 17 3.84 -5.66 -3.20
C LEU A 17 2.84 -4.64 -2.64
N SER A 18 3.28 -3.40 -2.46
CA SER A 18 2.40 -2.32 -2.03
C SER A 18 1.25 -2.13 -3.02
N ILE A 19 1.54 -1.97 -4.32
CA ILE A 19 0.52 -1.80 -5.38
C ILE A 19 -0.47 -2.96 -5.39
N VAL A 20 0.00 -4.20 -5.25
CA VAL A 20 -0.87 -5.38 -5.20
C VAL A 20 -1.77 -5.35 -3.96
N ARG A 21 -1.25 -4.96 -2.79
CA ARG A 21 -2.06 -4.78 -1.57
C ARG A 21 -3.12 -3.69 -1.74
N TYR A 22 -2.79 -2.59 -2.43
CA TYR A 22 -3.76 -1.53 -2.77
C TYR A 22 -4.88 -2.06 -3.64
N ALA A 23 -4.55 -2.69 -4.76
CA ALA A 23 -5.53 -3.21 -5.71
C ALA A 23 -6.48 -4.23 -5.05
N LEU A 24 -5.97 -5.07 -4.15
CA LEU A 24 -6.76 -6.07 -3.44
C LEU A 24 -7.79 -5.46 -2.47
N LEU A 25 -7.52 -4.27 -1.93
CA LEU A 25 -8.44 -3.53 -1.07
C LEU A 25 -9.37 -2.58 -1.84
N GLU A 26 -8.89 -2.03 -2.96
CA GLU A 26 -9.65 -1.11 -3.80
C GLU A 26 -10.76 -1.81 -4.58
N ALA A 27 -10.50 -3.00 -5.13
CA ALA A 27 -11.52 -3.78 -5.83
C ALA A 27 -12.78 -4.06 -4.98
N PRO A 28 -12.69 -4.58 -3.73
CA PRO A 28 -13.86 -4.78 -2.89
C PRO A 28 -14.48 -3.49 -2.34
N SER A 29 -13.70 -2.40 -2.18
CA SER A 29 -14.25 -1.12 -1.72
C SER A 29 -15.16 -0.48 -2.78
N LEU A 30 -14.72 -0.52 -4.04
CA LEU A 30 -15.50 -0.08 -5.20
C LEU A 30 -16.70 -1.00 -5.46
N LEU A 31 -16.52 -2.31 -5.37
CA LEU A 31 -17.63 -3.27 -5.51
C LEU A 31 -18.71 -3.02 -4.46
N SER A 32 -18.32 -2.79 -3.20
CA SER A 32 -19.26 -2.46 -2.12
C SER A 32 -20.05 -1.17 -2.43
N LEU A 33 -19.40 -0.17 -3.03
CA LEU A 33 -20.09 1.06 -3.43
C LEU A 33 -21.11 0.83 -4.56
N VAL A 34 -20.77 -0.01 -5.55
CA VAL A 34 -21.71 -0.42 -6.60
C VAL A 34 -22.90 -1.17 -6.02
N LEU A 35 -22.67 -2.08 -5.06
CA LEU A 35 -23.74 -2.81 -4.36
C LEU A 35 -24.62 -1.87 -3.54
N PHE A 36 -24.06 -0.84 -2.90
CA PHE A 36 -24.83 0.20 -2.24
C PHE A 36 -25.78 0.90 -3.23
N PHE A 37 -25.32 1.28 -4.43
CA PHE A 37 -26.18 1.90 -5.42
C PHE A 37 -27.27 0.96 -5.97
N LEU A 38 -27.02 -0.35 -6.00
CA LEU A 38 -27.99 -1.33 -6.48
C LEU A 38 -29.04 -1.70 -5.41
N SER A 39 -28.61 -1.91 -4.16
CA SER A 39 -29.47 -2.38 -3.07
C SER A 39 -30.01 -1.26 -2.19
N SER A 40 -29.45 -0.05 -2.24
CA SER A 40 -29.71 1.06 -1.32
C SER A 40 -29.52 0.70 0.16
N ASP A 41 -28.74 -0.34 0.45
CA ASP A 41 -28.47 -0.82 1.81
C ASP A 41 -27.19 -0.17 2.35
N PHE A 42 -27.37 0.62 3.42
CA PHE A 42 -26.29 1.31 4.13
C PHE A 42 -25.19 0.39 4.66
N PHE A 43 -25.45 -0.91 4.82
CA PHE A 43 -24.42 -1.87 5.21
C PHE A 43 -23.25 -1.88 4.22
N PHE A 44 -23.53 -1.85 2.91
CA PHE A 44 -22.48 -1.81 1.89
C PHE A 44 -21.71 -0.49 1.88
N LEU A 45 -22.37 0.61 2.22
CA LEU A 45 -21.72 1.92 2.37
C LEU A 45 -20.77 1.94 3.57
N MET A 46 -21.16 1.33 4.69
CA MET A 46 -20.29 1.18 5.87
C MET A 46 -19.05 0.34 5.55
N ILE A 47 -19.20 -0.78 4.83
CA ILE A 47 -18.07 -1.61 4.39
C ILE A 47 -17.15 -0.81 3.46
N SER A 48 -17.70 -0.12 2.46
CA SER A 48 -16.90 0.69 1.54
C SER A 48 -16.10 1.77 2.29
N ALA A 49 -16.75 2.49 3.22
CA ALA A 49 -16.09 3.50 4.05
C ALA A 49 -14.96 2.90 4.91
N LEU A 50 -15.19 1.73 5.53
CA LEU A 50 -14.16 1.03 6.31
C LEU A 50 -12.97 0.62 5.43
N LEU A 51 -13.22 0.07 4.24
CA LEU A 51 -12.16 -0.34 3.32
C LEU A 51 -11.36 0.86 2.79
N ILE A 52 -12.02 1.98 2.49
CA ILE A 52 -11.37 3.25 2.12
C ILE A 52 -10.53 3.77 3.28
N PHE A 53 -11.03 3.70 4.52
CA PHE A 53 -10.27 4.11 5.70
C PHE A 53 -9.03 3.23 5.89
N LEU A 54 -9.16 1.91 5.72
CA LEU A 54 -8.03 0.97 5.75
C LEU A 54 -7.01 1.31 4.66
N LEU A 55 -7.45 1.62 3.44
CA LEU A 55 -6.60 2.08 2.33
C LEU A 55 -5.75 3.29 2.70
N ILE A 56 -6.34 4.28 3.37
CA ILE A 56 -5.63 5.47 3.86
C ILE A 56 -4.62 5.06 4.94
N LEU A 57 -5.02 4.15 5.84
CA LEU A 57 -4.17 3.73 6.94
C LEU A 57 -2.97 2.90 6.48
N ILE A 58 -3.08 2.10 5.42
CA ILE A 58 -1.98 1.27 4.91
C ILE A 58 -1.00 2.03 4.02
N LYS A 59 -1.27 3.32 3.69
CA LYS A 59 -0.45 4.18 2.82
C LYS A 59 1.05 3.95 3.07
N PRO A 60 1.87 3.53 2.08
CA PRO A 60 3.29 3.35 2.29
C PRO A 60 3.87 4.72 2.60
N SER A 61 4.49 4.85 3.75
CA SER A 61 5.24 6.04 4.15
C SER A 61 6.72 5.70 4.19
N ARG A 62 7.59 6.71 4.09
CA ARG A 62 9.05 6.50 4.18
C ARG A 62 9.43 5.84 5.50
N GLU A 63 8.70 6.15 6.57
CA GLU A 63 8.89 5.58 7.91
C GLU A 63 8.54 4.09 7.94
N ARG A 64 7.45 3.67 7.28
CA ARG A 64 7.10 2.25 7.15
C ARG A 64 8.09 1.47 6.30
N LEU A 65 8.58 2.08 5.21
CA LEU A 65 9.66 1.52 4.40
C LEU A 65 10.91 1.24 5.24
N ILE A 66 11.36 2.20 6.04
CA ILE A 66 12.54 2.04 6.91
C ILE A 66 12.30 0.95 7.97
N SER A 67 11.09 0.89 8.54
CA SER A 67 10.75 -0.11 9.57
C SER A 67 10.54 -1.52 9.01
N GLU A 68 10.02 -1.67 7.79
CA GLU A 68 9.74 -2.99 7.19
C GLU A 68 10.94 -3.55 6.42
N LEU A 69 11.79 -2.67 5.87
CA LEU A 69 12.92 -3.07 5.04
C LEU A 69 14.25 -3.12 5.80
N GLU A 70 14.32 -2.58 7.03
CA GLU A 70 15.52 -2.41 7.86
C GLU A 70 16.78 -2.11 7.03
N PRO A 71 16.81 -0.96 6.32
CA PRO A 71 17.91 -0.66 5.42
C PRO A 71 19.23 -0.49 6.18
N ASN A 72 20.31 -1.02 5.62
CA ASN A 72 21.66 -0.89 6.19
C ASN A 72 22.09 0.61 6.17
N PRO A 73 23.06 1.07 6.98
CA PRO A 73 23.47 2.49 7.01
C PRO A 73 23.85 3.06 5.64
N GLN A 74 24.43 2.24 4.76
CA GLN A 74 24.78 2.61 3.37
C GLN A 74 23.54 2.81 2.48
N GLU A 75 22.45 2.10 2.75
CA GLU A 75 21.19 2.19 2.00
C GLU A 75 20.33 3.39 2.48
N LEU A 76 20.46 3.76 3.76
CA LEU A 76 19.84 4.96 4.32
C LEU A 76 20.38 6.25 3.69
N GLU A 77 21.68 6.31 3.40
CA GLU A 77 22.29 7.45 2.69
C GLU A 77 21.76 7.58 1.26
N LEU A 78 21.46 6.47 0.58
CA LEU A 78 20.85 6.45 -0.75
C LEU A 78 19.36 6.85 -0.75
N LEU A 79 18.67 6.77 0.39
CA LEU A 79 17.28 7.27 0.53
C LEU A 79 17.19 8.77 0.79
N ASN A 80 18.29 9.37 1.28
CA ASN A 80 18.36 10.76 1.72
C ASN A 80 19.05 11.70 0.71
N ASN A 81 19.61 11.15 -0.36
CA ASN A 81 20.21 11.86 -1.51
C ASN A 81 19.28 11.73 -2.73
#